data_AF-A0A2V9JJX0-F1
#
_entry.id   AF-A0A2V9JJX0-F1
#
_cell.length_a   1.000
_cell.length_b   1.000
_cell.length_c   1.000
_cell.angle_alpha   90.00
_cell.angle_beta   90.00
_cell.angle_gamma   90.00
#
_symmetry.space_group_name_H-M   'P 1'
#
loop_
_entity.id
_entity.type
_entity.pdbx_description
1 polymer ?
#
loop_
_entity_poly.entity_id
_entity_poly.type
_entity_poly.pdbx_seq_one_letter_code
_entity_poly.pdbx_strand_id
1 'polypeptide(L)'
;MYRNRIGIAARCRRAWILFVLLAPLSRAQDEVKDAKKKHPFMTNAKEIEAGGKLFGASCAVCHGVRAQGGRGPNLVQRYSWHPLDDDTLFKTIRDGVPSAGMPGARVSEDDLWRLTAFVRSLTSPAVETPVVGDPSAGEAIYWGKAGCSGCHRIRGRG
;
A
#
# COMPACT_ATOMS: atom_id res chain seq x y z
N MET A 1 7.16 19.15 74.38
CA MET A 1 8.24 20.10 74.77
C MET A 1 9.58 19.41 74.57
N TYR A 2 10.61 20.15 74.14
CA TYR A 2 11.98 19.69 73.84
C TYR A 2 12.13 18.92 72.52
N ARG A 3 13.09 19.18 71.62
CA ARG A 3 14.13 20.21 71.57
C ARG A 3 14.70 20.23 70.15
N ASN A 4 14.56 21.38 69.51
CA ASN A 4 15.50 22.03 68.61
C ASN A 4 16.92 21.43 68.63
N ARG A 5 17.51 21.07 67.47
CA ARG A 5 18.91 21.40 67.16
C ARG A 5 19.33 21.10 65.72
N ILE A 6 19.82 22.16 65.12
CA ILE A 6 20.58 22.30 63.88
C ILE A 6 22.01 21.77 64.13
N GLY A 7 22.59 21.06 63.16
CA GLY A 7 23.98 20.59 63.19
C GLY A 7 24.33 19.90 61.87
N ILE A 8 24.87 20.63 60.89
CA ILE A 8 26.30 20.72 60.54
C ILE A 8 26.83 19.46 59.84
N ALA A 9 27.10 19.65 58.54
CA ALA A 9 28.19 19.13 57.73
C ALA A 9 28.56 17.64 57.78
N ALA A 10 28.36 16.96 56.65
CA ALA A 10 29.33 15.97 56.19
C ALA A 10 29.36 15.95 54.65
N ARG A 11 30.52 16.34 54.11
CA ARG A 11 30.92 16.16 52.71
C ARG A 11 30.65 14.72 52.26
N CYS A 12 29.82 14.56 51.22
CA CYS A 12 29.88 13.37 50.37
C CYS A 12 30.43 13.78 49.00
N ARG A 13 31.77 13.86 48.93
CA ARG A 13 32.50 13.77 47.67
C ARG A 13 32.37 12.31 47.20
N ARG A 14 31.41 12.02 46.32
CA ARG A 14 31.37 10.83 45.46
C ARG A 14 30.15 10.92 44.56
N ALA A 15 30.30 10.43 43.33
CA ALA A 15 29.30 10.36 42.26
C ALA A 15 29.13 11.61 41.38
N TRP A 16 30.19 11.94 40.63
CA TRP A 16 30.10 12.69 39.36
C TRP A 16 30.49 11.79 38.18
N ILE A 17 30.07 10.53 38.20
CA ILE A 17 30.15 9.62 37.05
C ILE A 17 28.89 8.77 37.13
N LEU A 18 27.81 9.20 36.47
CA LEU A 18 26.65 8.42 36.03
C LEU A 18 25.59 9.41 35.47
N PHE A 19 25.88 10.05 34.34
CA PHE A 19 24.89 10.87 33.62
C PHE A 19 25.14 10.84 32.11
N VAL A 20 25.31 9.64 31.52
CA VAL A 20 25.53 9.50 30.06
C VAL A 20 24.63 8.43 29.41
N LEU A 21 23.68 7.80 30.11
CA LEU A 21 22.83 6.75 29.51
C LEU A 21 21.33 6.92 29.78
N LEU A 22 20.79 8.10 29.46
CA LEU A 22 19.35 8.32 29.26
C LEU A 22 19.13 9.21 28.02
N ALA A 23 19.70 8.83 26.89
CA ALA A 23 19.13 9.24 25.61
C ALA A 23 17.87 8.37 25.39
N PRO A 24 16.69 8.95 25.17
CA PRO A 24 15.49 8.17 24.95
C PRO A 24 15.63 7.37 23.65
N LEU A 25 15.34 6.07 23.74
CA LEU A 25 15.16 5.13 22.62
C LEU A 25 14.11 5.57 21.57
N SER A 26 13.51 6.76 21.69
CA SER A 26 12.47 7.28 20.78
C SER A 26 12.96 7.48 19.33
N ARG A 27 14.24 7.77 19.10
CA ARG A 27 14.73 8.01 17.72
C ARG A 27 14.71 6.77 16.82
N ALA A 28 14.64 5.56 17.38
CA ALA A 28 14.58 4.32 16.60
C ALA A 28 13.15 3.94 16.18
N GLN A 29 12.12 4.50 16.82
CA GLN A 29 10.71 4.16 16.53
C GLN A 29 10.11 4.97 15.40
N ASP A 30 10.69 6.12 15.05
CA ASP A 30 10.17 6.97 13.99
C ASP A 30 10.56 6.46 12.59
N GLU A 31 11.72 5.80 12.43
CA GLU A 31 12.14 5.26 11.12
C GLU A 31 11.26 4.10 10.61
N VAL A 32 10.52 3.42 11.50
CA VAL A 32 9.62 2.31 11.12
C VAL A 32 8.25 2.81 10.64
N LYS A 33 7.88 4.06 10.93
CA LYS A 33 6.58 4.64 10.51
C LYS A 33 6.58 5.06 9.03
N ASP A 34 7.76 5.21 8.43
CA ASP A 34 7.95 5.50 7.01
C ASP A 34 8.06 4.23 6.15
N ALA A 35 7.47 3.12 6.58
CA ALA A 35 7.21 1.96 5.73
C ALA A 35 6.30 2.36 4.56
N LYS A 36 6.93 2.96 3.53
CA LYS A 36 6.43 3.44 2.23
C LYS A 36 4.96 3.88 2.24
N LYS A 37 4.74 5.17 2.46
CA LYS A 37 3.46 5.82 2.12
C LYS A 37 3.13 5.50 0.65
N LYS A 38 2.04 4.75 0.42
CA LYS A 38 1.59 4.38 -0.93
C LYS A 38 1.37 5.63 -1.78
N HIS A 39 1.67 5.54 -3.08
CA HIS A 39 1.36 6.62 -4.00
C HIS A 39 -0.16 6.90 -3.98
N PRO A 40 -0.63 8.18 -3.96
CA PRO A 40 -2.06 8.50 -3.80
C PRO A 40 -2.99 7.85 -4.82
N PHE A 41 -2.48 7.56 -6.03
CA PHE A 41 -3.27 6.93 -7.10
C PHE A 41 -3.61 5.47 -6.80
N MET A 42 -2.82 4.78 -5.96
CA MET A 42 -3.06 3.37 -5.59
C MET A 42 -4.38 3.18 -4.84
N THR A 43 -4.92 4.24 -4.24
CA THR A 43 -6.16 4.22 -3.45
C THR A 43 -7.22 5.16 -4.04
N ASN A 44 -7.09 5.57 -5.30
CA ASN A 44 -8.06 6.43 -5.97
C ASN A 44 -8.70 5.69 -7.15
N ALA A 45 -10.00 5.41 -7.03
CA ALA A 45 -10.76 4.66 -8.02
C ALA A 45 -10.70 5.27 -9.43
N LYS A 46 -10.71 6.61 -9.54
CA LYS A 46 -10.68 7.30 -10.84
C LYS A 46 -9.31 7.16 -11.52
N GLU A 47 -8.24 7.20 -10.74
CA GLU A 47 -6.88 7.05 -11.25
C GLU A 47 -6.61 5.59 -11.67
N ILE A 48 -7.12 4.62 -10.90
CA ILE A 48 -7.10 3.20 -11.25
C ILE A 48 -7.87 2.97 -12.57
N GLU A 49 -9.06 3.57 -12.72
CA GLU A 49 -9.85 3.46 -13.96
C GLU A 49 -9.11 4.07 -15.16
N ALA A 50 -8.48 5.25 -14.98
CA ALA A 50 -7.65 5.88 -16.00
C ALA A 50 -6.47 4.98 -16.41
N GLY A 51 -5.82 4.33 -15.43
CA GLY A 51 -4.80 3.32 -15.67
C GLY A 51 -5.29 2.14 -16.51
N GLY A 52 -6.51 1.68 -16.26
CA GLY A 52 -7.15 0.63 -17.07
C GLY A 52 -7.34 1.02 -18.54
N LYS A 53 -7.69 2.29 -18.81
CA LYS A 53 -7.81 2.81 -20.17
C LYS A 53 -6.45 2.84 -20.89
N LEU A 54 -5.41 3.30 -20.18
CA LEU A 54 -4.02 3.29 -20.69
C LEU A 54 -3.52 1.86 -20.98
N PHE A 55 -3.82 0.93 -20.06
CA PHE A 55 -3.48 -0.48 -20.22
C PHE A 55 -4.14 -1.08 -21.47
N GLY A 56 -5.43 -0.78 -21.69
CA GLY A 56 -6.16 -1.20 -22.87
C GLY A 56 -5.54 -0.71 -24.18
N ALA A 57 -5.00 0.51 -24.19
CA ALA A 57 -4.41 1.11 -25.38
C ALA A 57 -3.04 0.52 -25.76
N SER A 58 -2.24 0.07 -24.79
CA SER A 58 -0.81 -0.23 -25.01
C SER A 58 -0.32 -1.56 -24.47
N CYS A 59 -0.92 -2.08 -23.40
CA CYS A 59 -0.45 -3.29 -22.70
C CYS A 59 -1.27 -4.54 -23.08
N ALA A 60 -2.56 -4.35 -23.37
CA ALA A 60 -3.50 -5.43 -23.67
C ALA A 60 -3.13 -6.26 -24.91
N VAL A 61 -2.35 -5.71 -25.84
CA VAL A 61 -1.85 -6.43 -27.02
C VAL A 61 -0.98 -7.65 -26.65
N CYS A 62 -0.28 -7.59 -25.51
CA CYS A 62 0.54 -8.68 -25.01
C CYS A 62 -0.13 -9.39 -23.83
N HIS A 63 -0.69 -8.63 -22.88
CA HIS A 63 -1.24 -9.17 -21.63
C HIS A 63 -2.73 -9.50 -21.70
N GLY A 64 -3.38 -9.30 -22.85
CA GLY A 64 -4.81 -9.56 -23.03
C GLY A 64 -5.70 -8.42 -22.54
N VAL A 65 -6.89 -8.31 -23.13
CA VAL A 65 -7.87 -7.24 -22.83
C VAL A 65 -8.42 -7.27 -21.40
N ARG A 66 -8.37 -8.43 -20.74
CA ARG A 66 -8.71 -8.62 -19.32
C ARG A 66 -7.46 -8.90 -18.48
N ALA A 67 -6.28 -8.53 -18.98
CA ALA A 67 -4.99 -8.82 -18.36
C ALA A 67 -4.75 -10.33 -18.07
N GLN A 68 -5.42 -11.19 -18.83
CA GLN A 68 -5.43 -12.65 -18.66
C GLN A 68 -4.21 -13.36 -19.28
N GLY A 69 -3.28 -12.60 -19.87
CA GLY A 69 -2.12 -13.10 -20.58
C GLY A 69 -2.36 -13.30 -22.08
N GLY A 70 -1.37 -13.92 -22.72
CA GLY A 70 -1.34 -14.17 -24.16
C GLY A 70 0.12 -14.32 -24.59
N ARG A 71 0.63 -13.32 -25.31
CA ARG A 71 2.08 -13.21 -25.57
C ARG A 71 2.85 -12.89 -24.29
N GLY A 72 2.29 -12.01 -23.46
CA GLY A 72 2.80 -11.68 -22.14
C GLY A 72 2.15 -12.55 -21.06
N PRO A 73 2.69 -12.55 -19.84
CA PRO A 73 2.15 -13.32 -18.73
C PRO A 73 0.76 -12.82 -18.29
N ASN A 74 0.01 -13.71 -17.64
CA ASN A 74 -1.23 -13.40 -16.96
C ASN A 74 -0.97 -12.55 -15.71
N LEU A 75 -1.68 -11.42 -15.60
CA LEU A 75 -1.52 -10.45 -14.51
C LEU A 75 -2.69 -10.47 -13.51
N VAL A 76 -3.76 -11.21 -13.77
CA VAL A 76 -4.91 -11.37 -12.86
C VAL A 76 -4.73 -12.54 -11.90
N GLN A 77 -3.79 -13.45 -12.19
CA GLN A 77 -3.40 -14.53 -11.30
C GLN A 77 -2.05 -14.22 -10.66
N ARG A 78 -2.02 -14.23 -9.32
CA ARG A 78 -0.78 -13.92 -8.59
C ARG A 78 0.15 -15.11 -8.52
N TYR A 79 1.20 -15.09 -9.32
CA TYR A 79 2.38 -15.97 -9.23
C TYR A 79 3.50 -15.41 -8.36
N SER A 80 4.44 -16.27 -7.96
CA SER A 80 5.58 -15.94 -7.08
C SER A 80 6.53 -14.88 -7.63
N TRP A 81 6.59 -14.69 -8.95
CA TRP A 81 7.44 -13.71 -9.61
C TRP A 81 6.82 -12.30 -9.70
N HIS A 82 5.56 -12.12 -9.31
CA HIS A 82 4.96 -10.80 -9.29
C HIS A 82 5.61 -9.93 -8.21
N PRO A 83 6.06 -8.71 -8.55
CA PRO A 83 6.55 -7.76 -7.57
C PRO A 83 5.55 -7.55 -6.44
N LEU A 84 6.04 -7.61 -5.21
CA LEU A 84 5.22 -7.42 -4.01
C LEU A 84 5.06 -5.95 -3.64
N ASP A 85 6.02 -5.12 -4.04
CA ASP A 85 6.06 -3.70 -3.74
C ASP A 85 5.76 -2.85 -4.98
N ASP A 86 5.10 -1.72 -4.73
CA ASP A 86 4.58 -0.85 -5.79
C ASP A 86 5.72 -0.18 -6.58
N ASP A 87 6.85 0.12 -5.93
CA ASP A 87 8.00 0.76 -6.59
C ASP A 87 8.69 -0.19 -7.57
N THR A 88 8.85 -1.47 -7.21
CA THR A 88 9.38 -2.47 -8.14
C THR A 88 8.43 -2.66 -9.31
N LEU A 89 7.11 -2.73 -9.07
CA LEU A 89 6.12 -2.79 -10.15
C LEU A 89 6.22 -1.58 -11.08
N PHE A 90 6.29 -0.37 -10.52
CA PHE A 90 6.46 0.88 -11.26
C PHE A 90 7.71 0.84 -12.13
N LYS A 91 8.86 0.44 -11.58
CA LYS A 91 10.12 0.32 -12.33
C LYS A 91 10.03 -0.75 -13.42
N THR A 92 9.41 -1.89 -13.14
CA THR A 92 9.20 -2.94 -14.14
C THR A 92 8.36 -2.43 -15.32
N ILE A 93 7.31 -1.65 -15.08
CA ILE A 93 6.50 -1.07 -16.16
C ILE A 93 7.30 0.01 -16.90
N ARG A 94 8.07 0.85 -16.20
CA ARG A 94 8.88 1.93 -16.77
C ARG A 94 9.98 1.40 -17.69
N ASP A 95 10.77 0.47 -17.17
CA ASP A 95 12.01 0.02 -17.77
C ASP A 95 11.75 -1.19 -18.71
N GLY A 96 10.63 -1.88 -18.49
CA GLY A 96 10.28 -3.12 -19.18
C GLY A 96 11.05 -4.31 -18.62
N VAL A 97 10.93 -5.44 -19.31
CA VAL A 97 11.77 -6.62 -19.14
C VAL A 97 12.32 -7.00 -20.52
N PRO A 98 13.35 -6.30 -21.03
CA PRO A 98 13.83 -6.48 -22.40
C PRO A 98 14.29 -7.90 -22.71
N SER A 99 14.90 -8.59 -21.73
CA SER A 99 15.31 -9.99 -21.84
C SER A 99 14.14 -10.95 -22.09
N ALA A 100 12.92 -10.56 -21.69
CA ALA A 100 11.69 -11.31 -21.91
C ALA A 100 10.80 -10.68 -23.00
N GLY A 101 11.32 -9.69 -23.75
CA GLY A 101 10.59 -9.02 -24.83
C GLY A 101 9.50 -8.04 -24.37
N MET A 102 9.43 -7.68 -23.08
CA MET A 102 8.54 -6.63 -22.59
C MET A 102 9.22 -5.26 -22.71
N PRO A 103 8.75 -4.35 -23.57
CA PRO A 103 9.32 -3.02 -23.68
C PRO A 103 8.93 -2.16 -22.46
N GLY A 104 9.78 -1.18 -22.13
CA GLY A 104 9.44 -0.16 -21.13
C GLY A 104 8.39 0.82 -21.64
N ALA A 105 7.49 1.25 -20.75
CA ALA A 105 6.43 2.20 -21.08
C ALA A 105 6.98 3.61 -21.31
N ARG A 106 6.57 4.24 -22.40
CA ARG A 106 6.93 5.62 -22.75
C ARG A 106 5.74 6.55 -22.56
N VAL A 107 5.42 6.80 -21.29
CA VAL A 107 4.31 7.66 -20.84
C VAL A 107 4.80 8.64 -19.77
N SER A 108 3.94 9.58 -19.37
CA SER A 108 4.24 10.49 -18.26
C SER A 108 4.40 9.70 -16.95
N GLU A 109 5.07 10.28 -15.95
CA GLU A 109 5.23 9.64 -14.64
C GLU A 109 3.87 9.37 -13.96
N ASP A 110 2.93 10.32 -14.08
CA ASP A 110 1.57 10.16 -13.56
C ASP A 110 0.85 8.99 -14.22
N ASP A 111 0.95 8.86 -15.55
CA ASP A 111 0.34 7.74 -16.29
C ASP A 111 1.00 6.40 -15.95
N LEU A 112 2.30 6.42 -15.67
CA LEU A 112 3.01 5.24 -15.20
C LEU A 112 2.52 4.81 -13.80
N TRP A 113 2.27 5.76 -12.90
CA TRP A 113 1.63 5.47 -11.61
C TRP A 113 0.18 5.00 -11.75
N ARG A 114 -0.58 5.54 -12.71
CA ARG A 114 -1.93 5.04 -13.03
C ARG A 114 -1.90 3.60 -13.54
N LEU A 115 -0.98 3.28 -14.45
CA LEU A 115 -0.74 1.91 -14.91
C LEU A 115 -0.36 0.99 -13.75
N THR A 116 0.53 1.44 -12.88
CA THR A 116 0.96 0.70 -11.68
C THR A 116 -0.22 0.42 -10.74
N ALA A 117 -1.05 1.44 -10.47
CA ALA A 117 -2.26 1.32 -9.65
C ALA A 117 -3.27 0.34 -10.25
N PHE A 118 -3.48 0.41 -11.57
CA PHE A 118 -4.33 -0.53 -12.28
C PHE A 118 -3.81 -1.96 -12.22
N VAL A 119 -2.53 -2.20 -12.56
CA VAL A 119 -1.96 -3.56 -12.53
C VAL A 119 -1.99 -4.14 -11.11
N ARG A 120 -1.75 -3.32 -10.08
CA ARG A 120 -1.90 -3.74 -8.68
C ARG A 120 -3.34 -4.14 -8.36
N SER A 121 -4.32 -3.36 -8.82
CA SER A 121 -5.75 -3.61 -8.59
C SER A 121 -6.23 -4.97 -9.09
N LEU A 122 -5.55 -5.56 -10.08
CA LEU A 122 -5.91 -6.86 -10.67
C LEU A 122 -5.76 -8.04 -9.69
N THR A 123 -4.90 -7.90 -8.68
CA THR A 123 -4.62 -8.98 -7.70
C THR A 123 -4.79 -8.54 -6.25
N SER A 124 -5.06 -7.26 -6.01
CA SER A 124 -5.37 -6.75 -4.68
C SER A 124 -6.75 -7.21 -4.20
N PRO A 125 -6.94 -7.45 -2.89
CA PRO A 125 -8.26 -7.72 -2.33
C PRO A 125 -9.25 -6.61 -2.67
N ALA A 126 -10.52 -6.95 -2.89
CA ALA A 126 -11.57 -5.99 -3.22
C ALA A 126 -11.74 -4.90 -2.14
N VAL A 127 -11.48 -5.22 -0.87
CA VAL A 127 -11.54 -4.26 0.24
C VAL A 127 -10.45 -3.18 0.16
N GLU A 128 -9.33 -3.47 -0.51
CA GLU A 128 -8.21 -2.56 -0.68
C GLU A 128 -8.22 -1.84 -2.03
N THR A 129 -9.13 -2.24 -2.93
CA THR A 129 -9.20 -1.76 -4.31
C THR A 129 -10.48 -0.93 -4.49
N PRO A 130 -10.41 0.40 -4.37
CA PRO A 130 -11.58 1.23 -4.52
C PRO A 130 -12.04 1.20 -5.98
N VAL A 131 -13.36 1.10 -6.16
CA VAL A 131 -14.02 1.15 -7.47
C VAL A 131 -14.87 2.40 -7.57
N VAL A 132 -15.04 2.92 -8.78
CA VAL A 132 -15.93 4.06 -9.03
C VAL A 132 -17.38 3.63 -8.79
N GLY A 133 -18.17 4.48 -8.15
CA GLY A 133 -19.60 4.21 -7.90
C GLY A 133 -20.09 4.81 -6.58
N ASP A 134 -21.36 4.49 -6.27
CA ASP A 134 -22.02 4.85 -5.02
C ASP A 134 -22.09 3.61 -4.09
N PRO A 135 -21.35 3.60 -2.97
CA PRO A 135 -21.38 2.50 -2.01
C PRO A 135 -22.78 2.23 -1.43
N SER A 136 -23.60 3.25 -1.21
CA SER A 136 -24.95 3.08 -0.66
C SER A 136 -25.89 2.44 -1.69
N ALA A 137 -25.75 2.81 -2.97
CA ALA A 137 -26.45 2.11 -4.04
C ALA A 137 -26.01 0.65 -4.17
N GLY A 138 -24.71 0.38 -4.03
CA GLY A 138 -24.16 -0.98 -4.01
C GLY A 138 -24.69 -1.82 -2.84
N GLU A 139 -24.77 -1.22 -1.65
CA GLU A 139 -25.35 -1.83 -0.46
C GLU A 139 -26.83 -2.20 -0.68
N ALA A 140 -27.62 -1.29 -1.25
CA ALA A 140 -29.02 -1.55 -1.56
C ALA A 140 -29.21 -2.70 -2.56
N ILE A 141 -28.30 -2.87 -3.52
CA ILE A 141 -28.32 -4.00 -4.46
C ILE A 141 -28.00 -5.30 -3.72
N TYR A 142 -26.95 -5.29 -2.90
CA TYR A 142 -26.44 -6.46 -2.17
C TYR A 142 -27.50 -7.06 -1.22
N TRP A 143 -28.18 -6.22 -0.44
CA TRP A 143 -29.22 -6.63 0.53
C TRP A 143 -30.63 -6.71 -0.08
N GLY A 144 -30.80 -6.21 -1.29
CA GLY A 144 -32.10 -6.10 -1.94
C GLY A 144 -32.26 -7.10 -3.08
N LYS A 145 -32.64 -6.57 -4.23
CA LYS A 145 -33.12 -7.35 -5.39
C LYS A 145 -32.10 -8.32 -6.00
N ALA A 146 -30.80 -8.13 -5.80
CA ALA A 146 -29.80 -9.06 -6.33
C ALA A 146 -29.64 -10.33 -5.48
N GLY A 147 -30.21 -10.36 -4.26
CA GLY A 147 -30.22 -11.54 -3.41
C GLY A 147 -28.84 -12.03 -2.95
N CYS A 148 -27.80 -11.20 -3.11
CA CYS A 148 -26.42 -11.55 -2.76
C CYS A 148 -26.31 -12.00 -1.30
N SER A 149 -27.01 -11.29 -0.41
CA SER A 149 -27.04 -11.60 1.02
C SER A 149 -27.69 -12.92 1.39
N GLY A 150 -28.45 -13.56 0.48
CA GLY A 150 -29.05 -14.87 0.75
C GLY A 150 -28.03 -16.00 0.84
N CYS A 151 -26.82 -15.80 0.32
CA CYS A 151 -25.73 -16.76 0.41
C CYS A 151 -24.41 -16.14 0.88
N HIS A 152 -24.13 -14.88 0.56
CA HIS A 152 -22.89 -14.21 0.94
C HIS A 152 -23.08 -13.33 2.19
N ARG A 153 -22.14 -13.41 3.13
CA ARG A 153 -22.17 -12.64 4.38
C ARG A 153 -21.12 -11.54 4.40
N ILE A 154 -21.51 -10.35 4.85
CA ILE A 154 -20.59 -9.24 5.13
C ILE A 154 -20.68 -8.92 6.61
N ARG A 155 -19.54 -8.98 7.30
CA ARG A 155 -19.41 -8.67 8.74
C ARG A 155 -20.44 -9.42 9.62
N GLY A 156 -20.71 -10.68 9.27
CA GLY A 156 -21.63 -11.53 10.04
C GLY A 156 -23.12 -11.32 9.75
N ARG A 157 -23.50 -10.46 8.81
CA ARG A 157 -24.88 -10.33 8.33
C ARG A 157 -25.04 -11.03 6.97
N GLY A 158 -26.17 -11.71 6.74
CA GLY A 158 -26.46 -12.51 5.54
C GLY A 158 -26.97 -13.90 5.89
#